data_AF-A0A6C0D065-F1
#
_entry.id   AF-A0A6C0D065-F1
#
_cell.length_a   1.000
_cell.length_b   1.000
_cell.length_c   1.000
_cell.angle_alpha   90.00
_cell.angle_beta   90.00
_cell.angle_gamma   90.00
#
_symmetry.space_group_name_H-M   'P 1'
#
loop_
_entity.id
_entity.type
_entity.pdbx_description
1 polymer ?
#
loop_
_entity_poly.entity_id
_entity_poly.type
_entity_poly.pdbx_seq_one_letter_code
_entity_poly.pdbx_strand_id
1 'polypeptide(L)'
;MNNLLLDSLNNYYNDYNLNILKDILTNSNISLRVIDWFVTNFSKKFNIEYNNNSNLVNVYVSYKSQLKSYSKKFFDPFCRRNRINYKNTVSTTIGQLNFFKWAITNGIINYVIDNYKTIEDDMNISMKKKTIVKRKRKELSVSSYKTLTKRNNKILVTFD
;
A
#
# COMPACT_ATOMS: atom_id res chain seq x y z
N MET A 1 16.77 20.16 -4.79
CA MET A 1 15.82 19.06 -4.49
C MET A 1 16.67 17.84 -4.23
N ASN A 2 16.62 17.23 -3.03
CA ASN A 2 17.62 16.27 -2.56
C ASN A 2 17.92 15.15 -3.58
N ASN A 3 19.05 15.24 -4.28
CA ASN A 3 19.47 14.33 -5.35
C ASN A 3 19.36 12.86 -4.90
N LEU A 4 19.80 12.56 -3.68
CA LEU A 4 19.73 11.23 -3.06
C LEU A 4 18.38 10.52 -3.16
N LEU A 5 17.26 11.24 -2.97
CA LEU A 5 15.94 10.61 -2.97
C LEU A 5 15.49 10.28 -4.39
N LEU A 6 15.84 11.14 -5.35
CA LEU A 6 15.56 10.92 -6.76
C LEU A 6 16.48 9.82 -7.32
N ASP A 7 17.75 9.78 -6.90
CA ASP A 7 18.72 8.75 -7.27
C ASP A 7 18.26 7.37 -6.78
N SER A 8 17.76 7.28 -5.53
CA SER A 8 17.18 6.05 -5.00
C SER A 8 15.95 5.57 -5.77
N LEU A 9 15.16 6.49 -6.32
CA LEU A 9 14.03 6.15 -7.19
C LEU A 9 14.52 5.70 -8.57
N ASN A 10 15.49 6.40 -9.15
CA ASN A 10 16.08 6.08 -10.45
C ASN A 10 16.74 4.71 -10.48
N ASN A 11 17.45 4.36 -9.40
CA ASN A 11 18.09 3.04 -9.24
C ASN A 11 17.06 1.93 -9.08
N TYR A 12 15.95 2.19 -8.37
CA TYR A 12 14.90 1.19 -8.18
C TYR A 12 14.09 0.95 -9.45
N TYR A 13 13.67 2.03 -10.13
CA TYR A 13 12.87 1.96 -11.34
C TYR A 13 13.73 1.72 -12.58
N ASN A 14 14.47 0.62 -12.61
CA ASN A 14 15.01 0.07 -13.85
C ASN A 14 13.88 -0.29 -14.84
N ASP A 15 14.22 -0.66 -16.06
CA ASP A 15 13.22 -0.89 -17.12
C ASP A 15 12.15 -1.92 -16.71
N TYR A 16 12.55 -2.96 -15.98
CA TYR A 16 11.64 -3.97 -15.44
C TYR A 16 10.62 -3.38 -14.44
N ASN A 17 11.10 -2.75 -13.37
CA ASN A 17 10.23 -2.16 -12.35
C ASN A 17 9.40 -0.97 -12.88
N LEU A 18 9.92 -0.26 -13.88
CA LEU A 18 9.20 0.80 -14.56
C LEU A 18 8.05 0.24 -15.41
N ASN A 19 8.23 -0.90 -16.07
CA ASN A 19 7.16 -1.58 -16.81
C ASN A 19 6.07 -2.08 -15.86
N ILE A 20 6.44 -2.68 -14.72
CA ILE A 20 5.46 -3.05 -13.68
C ILE A 20 4.66 -1.82 -13.23
N LEU A 21 5.34 -0.69 -12.97
CA LEU A 21 4.66 0.54 -12.59
C LEU A 21 3.69 1.01 -13.68
N LYS A 22 4.11 0.99 -14.95
CA LYS A 22 3.25 1.35 -16.08
C LYS A 22 2.01 0.47 -16.12
N ASP A 23 2.19 -0.85 -16.05
CA ASP A 23 1.08 -1.80 -16.07
C ASP A 23 0.10 -1.54 -14.93
N ILE A 24 0.59 -1.26 -13.72
CA ILE A 24 -0.28 -0.88 -12.58
C ILE A 24 -1.06 0.40 -12.88
N LEU A 25 -0.43 1.40 -13.48
CA LEU A 25 -1.05 2.71 -13.70
C LEU A 25 -1.98 2.77 -14.92
N THR A 26 -1.74 1.95 -15.96
CA THR A 26 -2.50 2.02 -17.23
C THR A 26 -3.42 0.82 -17.46
N ASN A 27 -2.96 -0.40 -17.16
CA ASN A 27 -3.56 -1.63 -17.67
C ASN A 27 -4.09 -2.54 -16.57
N SER A 28 -3.85 -2.22 -15.30
CA SER A 28 -4.17 -3.18 -14.25
C SER A 28 -5.68 -3.35 -14.10
N ASN A 29 -6.09 -4.62 -14.02
CA ASN A 29 -7.44 -5.03 -13.64
C ASN A 29 -7.84 -4.55 -12.22
N ILE A 30 -6.96 -3.79 -11.54
CA ILE A 30 -7.09 -3.38 -10.16
C ILE A 30 -7.05 -1.87 -10.08
N SER A 31 -8.12 -1.26 -9.60
CA SER A 31 -8.12 0.18 -9.41
C SER A 31 -7.19 0.62 -8.27
N LEU A 32 -6.61 1.81 -8.41
CA LEU A 32 -5.86 2.48 -7.33
C LEU A 32 -6.65 2.58 -6.02
N ARG A 33 -7.99 2.63 -6.11
CA ARG A 33 -8.88 2.67 -4.94
C ARG A 33 -8.92 1.34 -4.19
N VAL A 34 -8.88 0.21 -4.89
CA VAL A 34 -8.83 -1.12 -4.25
C VAL A 34 -7.50 -1.30 -3.53
N ILE A 35 -6.38 -0.87 -4.14
CA ILE A 35 -5.06 -0.89 -3.49
C ILE A 35 -5.04 0.01 -2.25
N ASP A 36 -5.54 1.25 -2.37
CA ASP A 36 -5.65 2.17 -1.23
C ASP A 36 -6.55 1.60 -0.13
N TRP A 37 -7.71 1.02 -0.49
CA TRP A 37 -8.61 0.35 0.46
C TRP A 37 -7.91 -0.80 1.18
N PHE A 38 -7.14 -1.60 0.45
CA PHE A 38 -6.39 -2.71 1.00
C PHE A 38 -5.43 -2.25 2.11
N VAL A 39 -4.56 -1.29 1.81
CA VAL A 39 -3.51 -0.85 2.74
C VAL A 39 -4.02 0.02 3.89
N THR A 40 -5.15 0.73 3.69
CA THR A 40 -5.69 1.65 4.71
C THR A 40 -6.75 1.02 5.61
N ASN A 41 -7.55 0.08 5.08
CA ASN A 41 -8.75 -0.44 5.76
C ASN A 41 -8.77 -1.97 5.85
N PHE A 42 -8.67 -2.67 4.72
CA PHE A 42 -8.79 -4.13 4.73
C PHE A 42 -7.71 -4.79 5.58
N SER A 43 -6.45 -4.43 5.35
CA SER A 43 -5.30 -4.92 6.13
C SER A 43 -5.39 -4.59 7.62
N LYS A 44 -5.88 -3.40 7.95
CA LYS A 44 -6.14 -2.96 9.33
C LYS A 44 -7.21 -3.82 10.01
N LYS A 45 -8.31 -4.08 9.30
CA LYS A 45 -9.47 -4.84 9.78
C LYS A 45 -9.12 -6.30 10.03
N PHE A 46 -8.43 -6.94 9.08
CA PHE A 46 -8.13 -8.37 9.12
C PHE A 46 -6.71 -8.72 9.62
N ASN A 47 -5.94 -7.71 10.00
CA ASN A 47 -4.56 -7.88 10.47
C ASN A 47 -3.65 -8.62 9.47
N ILE A 48 -3.71 -8.20 8.21
CA ILE A 48 -3.02 -8.91 7.12
C ILE A 48 -1.50 -8.84 7.31
N GLU A 49 -0.92 -10.03 7.45
CA GLU A 49 0.48 -10.28 7.71
C GLU A 49 0.90 -11.52 6.92
N TYR A 50 2.04 -11.45 6.24
CA TYR A 50 2.59 -12.55 5.47
C TYR A 50 4.11 -12.45 5.40
N ASN A 51 4.76 -13.57 5.07
CA ASN A 51 6.19 -13.59 4.79
C ASN A 51 6.45 -13.20 3.35
N ASN A 52 7.30 -12.20 3.15
CA ASN A 52 7.79 -11.78 1.85
C ASN A 52 9.33 -11.92 1.85
N ASN A 53 9.85 -12.90 1.13
CA ASN A 53 11.30 -13.22 1.07
C ASN A 53 11.95 -13.27 2.46
N SER A 54 11.39 -14.09 3.35
CA SER A 54 11.84 -14.28 4.75
C SER A 54 11.62 -13.08 5.70
N ASN A 55 11.08 -11.96 5.22
CA ASN A 55 10.69 -10.83 6.05
C ASN A 55 9.20 -10.89 6.37
N LEU A 56 8.87 -10.84 7.65
CA LEU A 56 7.48 -10.74 8.10
C LEU A 56 6.96 -9.33 7.84
N VAL A 57 5.99 -9.21 6.93
CA VAL A 57 5.38 -7.94 6.57
C VAL A 57 3.97 -7.88 7.13
N ASN A 58 3.78 -7.03 8.14
CA ASN A 58 2.44 -6.56 8.46
C ASN A 58 2.09 -5.33 7.61
N VAL A 59 1.08 -5.48 6.75
CA VAL A 59 0.74 -4.47 5.74
C VAL A 59 0.37 -3.13 6.36
N TYR A 60 -0.52 -3.13 7.35
CA TYR A 60 -1.02 -1.90 7.96
C TYR A 60 0.07 -1.17 8.74
N VAL A 61 0.87 -1.90 9.52
CA VAL A 61 1.97 -1.32 10.30
C VAL A 61 3.05 -0.77 9.38
N SER A 62 3.44 -1.53 8.35
CA SER A 62 4.43 -1.11 7.35
C SER A 62 3.97 0.17 6.64
N TYR A 63 2.72 0.21 6.17
CA TYR A 63 2.12 1.40 5.54
C TYR A 63 2.14 2.63 6.46
N LYS A 64 1.78 2.46 7.73
CA LYS A 64 1.80 3.53 8.73
C LYS A 64 3.21 4.04 9.00
N SER A 65 4.23 3.17 8.97
CA SER A 65 5.64 3.55 9.09
C SER A 65 6.10 4.41 7.90
N GLN A 66 5.71 4.03 6.68
CA GLN A 66 6.03 4.82 5.48
C GLN A 66 5.41 6.22 5.50
N LEU A 67 4.15 6.34 5.92
CA LEU A 67 3.50 7.65 6.05
C LEU A 67 4.18 8.58 7.07
N LYS A 68 4.77 8.02 8.14
CA LYS A 68 5.55 8.79 9.12
C LYS A 68 6.87 9.24 8.50
N SER A 69 7.55 8.36 7.79
CA SER A 69 8.89 8.60 7.22
C SER A 69 8.87 9.59 6.06
N TYR A 70 7.93 9.42 5.12
CA TYR A 70 7.87 10.24 3.89
C TYR A 70 6.95 11.45 4.00
N SER A 71 6.22 11.62 5.12
CA SER A 71 5.02 12.46 5.23
C SER A 71 3.92 12.04 4.23
N LYS A 72 2.68 12.46 4.47
CA LYS A 72 1.57 12.25 3.52
C LYS A 72 1.82 12.92 2.14
N LYS A 73 2.84 13.79 2.04
CA LYS A 73 3.19 14.51 0.81
C LYS A 73 3.94 13.64 -0.21
N PHE A 74 4.77 12.74 0.27
CA PHE A 74 5.67 11.95 -0.58
C PHE A 74 5.35 10.47 -0.54
N PHE A 75 4.14 10.08 -0.11
CA PHE A 75 3.65 8.72 -0.10
C PHE A 75 2.13 8.70 -0.32
N ASP A 76 1.71 8.65 -1.59
CA ASP A 76 0.31 8.75 -2.00
C ASP A 76 0.08 7.85 -3.23
N PRO A 77 -0.82 6.85 -3.18
CA PRO A 77 -1.14 6.03 -4.35
C PRO A 77 -1.77 6.84 -5.49
N PHE A 78 -2.31 8.03 -5.20
CA PHE A 78 -3.00 8.86 -6.18
C PHE A 78 -2.12 9.97 -6.75
N CYS A 79 -2.32 10.29 -8.03
CA CYS A 79 -1.60 11.34 -8.76
C CYS A 79 -2.17 12.75 -8.48
N ARG A 80 -2.23 13.15 -7.20
CA ARG A 80 -2.97 14.37 -6.75
C ARG A 80 -2.15 15.66 -6.70
N ARG A 81 -0.83 15.61 -6.88
CA ARG A 81 0.08 16.77 -6.71
C ARG A 81 0.78 17.13 -8.02
N ASN A 82 1.82 17.96 -7.93
CA ASN A 82 2.67 18.35 -9.06
C ASN A 82 3.18 17.10 -9.76
N ARG A 83 2.69 16.90 -10.98
CA ARG A 83 3.09 15.82 -11.85
C ARG A 83 4.47 16.11 -12.42
N ILE A 84 5.25 15.05 -12.54
CA ILE A 84 6.56 15.03 -13.17
C ILE A 84 6.49 14.07 -14.35
N ASN A 85 7.18 14.40 -15.44
CA ASN A 85 7.39 13.46 -16.52
C ASN A 85 8.58 12.56 -16.13
N TYR A 86 8.29 11.40 -15.56
CA TYR A 86 9.31 10.49 -15.06
C TYR A 86 9.88 9.66 -16.21
N LYS A 87 11.21 9.75 -16.40
CA LYS A 87 11.96 9.07 -17.48
C LYS A 87 11.32 9.23 -18.87
N ASN A 88 10.68 10.37 -19.13
CA ASN A 88 9.95 10.68 -20.37
C ASN A 88 8.90 9.63 -20.80
N THR A 89 8.44 8.79 -19.88
CA THR A 89 7.55 7.66 -20.21
C THR A 89 6.26 7.67 -19.41
N VAL A 90 6.25 8.24 -18.20
CA VAL A 90 5.08 8.22 -17.32
C VAL A 90 4.87 9.58 -16.66
N SER A 91 3.65 10.12 -16.77
CA SER A 91 3.22 11.29 -16.01
C SER A 91 2.76 10.84 -14.62
N THR A 92 3.57 11.08 -13.59
CA THR A 92 3.31 10.62 -12.21
C THR A 92 3.78 11.64 -11.17
N THR A 93 3.74 11.31 -9.89
CA THR A 93 4.26 12.15 -8.79
C THR A 93 5.29 11.38 -7.98
N ILE A 94 6.18 12.09 -7.29
CA ILE A 94 7.13 11.48 -6.34
C ILE A 94 6.40 10.64 -5.28
N GLY A 95 5.21 11.08 -4.86
CA GLY A 95 4.38 10.34 -3.91
C GLY A 95 3.89 9.00 -4.42
N GLN A 96 3.50 8.93 -5.70
CA GLN A 96 3.13 7.67 -6.36
C GLN A 96 4.33 6.76 -6.54
N LEU A 97 5.48 7.30 -6.97
CA LEU A 97 6.71 6.52 -7.12
C LEU A 97 7.12 5.89 -5.78
N ASN A 98 7.15 6.64 -4.69
CA ASN A 98 7.48 6.06 -3.38
C ASN A 98 6.45 5.02 -2.92
N PHE A 99 5.15 5.29 -3.14
CA PHE A 99 4.09 4.36 -2.77
C PHE A 99 4.24 3.03 -3.50
N PHE A 100 4.41 3.06 -4.82
CA PHE A 100 4.50 1.84 -5.62
C PHE A 100 5.84 1.14 -5.46
N LYS A 101 6.93 1.86 -5.23
CA LYS A 101 8.21 1.25 -4.82
C LYS A 101 8.02 0.39 -3.58
N TRP A 102 7.40 0.95 -2.53
CA TRP A 102 7.08 0.19 -1.32
C TRP A 102 6.12 -0.97 -1.59
N ALA A 103 5.05 -0.74 -2.34
CA ALA A 103 4.02 -1.75 -2.59
C ALA A 103 4.56 -2.96 -3.37
N ILE A 104 5.38 -2.72 -4.40
CA ILE A 104 6.03 -3.78 -5.19
C ILE A 104 7.04 -4.52 -4.32
N THR A 105 7.93 -3.80 -3.63
CA THR A 105 8.98 -4.41 -2.79
C THR A 105 8.40 -5.31 -1.70
N ASN A 106 7.25 -4.93 -1.13
CA ASN A 106 6.61 -5.68 -0.05
C ASN A 106 5.62 -6.75 -0.53
N GLY A 107 5.46 -6.98 -1.84
CA GLY A 107 4.52 -7.99 -2.35
C GLY A 107 3.04 -7.61 -2.23
N ILE A 108 2.75 -6.32 -1.96
CA ILE A 108 1.39 -5.80 -1.75
C ILE A 108 0.56 -5.96 -3.02
N ILE A 109 1.15 -5.68 -4.18
CA ILE A 109 0.44 -5.74 -5.46
C ILE A 109 -0.01 -7.18 -5.76
N ASN A 110 0.89 -8.15 -5.58
CA ASN A 110 0.59 -9.57 -5.78
C ASN A 110 -0.53 -10.04 -4.86
N TYR A 111 -0.46 -9.70 -3.58
CA TYR A 111 -1.52 -10.03 -2.62
C TYR A 111 -2.89 -9.48 -3.05
N VAL A 112 -2.93 -8.23 -3.53
CA VAL A 112 -4.17 -7.60 -3.99
C VAL A 112 -4.69 -8.28 -5.25
N ILE A 113 -3.83 -8.71 -6.18
CA ILE A 113 -4.22 -9.48 -7.37
C ILE A 113 -4.88 -10.79 -6.94
N ASP A 114 -4.20 -11.57 -6.10
CA ASP A 114 -4.66 -12.90 -5.70
C ASP A 114 -5.98 -12.87 -4.91
N ASN A 115 -6.24 -11.76 -4.20
CA ASN A 115 -7.40 -11.61 -3.33
C ASN A 115 -8.39 -10.55 -3.83
N TYR A 116 -8.29 -10.13 -5.11
CA TYR A 116 -8.96 -8.94 -5.64
C TYR A 116 -10.45 -8.85 -5.28
N LYS A 117 -11.20 -9.90 -5.62
CA LYS A 117 -12.66 -9.95 -5.44
C LYS A 117 -13.07 -9.77 -3.97
N THR A 118 -12.34 -10.40 -3.05
CA THR A 118 -12.64 -10.31 -1.61
C THR A 118 -12.43 -8.89 -1.06
N ILE A 119 -11.39 -8.21 -1.54
CA ILE A 119 -11.05 -6.85 -1.13
C ILE A 119 -12.07 -5.86 -1.73
N GLU A 120 -12.43 -6.04 -3.00
CA GLU A 120 -13.43 -5.21 -3.70
C GLU A 120 -14.82 -5.36 -3.07
N ASP A 121 -15.24 -6.58 -2.75
CA ASP A 121 -16.51 -6.84 -2.09
C ASP A 121 -16.56 -6.19 -0.70
N ASP A 122 -15.51 -6.32 0.11
CA ASP A 122 -15.41 -5.66 1.41
C ASP A 122 -15.47 -4.13 1.29
N MET A 123 -14.82 -3.56 0.28
CA MET A 123 -14.89 -2.14 -0.04
C MET A 123 -16.33 -1.72 -0.35
N ASN A 124 -16.99 -2.42 -1.26
CA ASN A 124 -18.36 -2.14 -1.69
C ASN A 124 -19.37 -2.24 -0.53
N ILE A 125 -19.27 -3.28 0.29
CA ILE A 125 -20.12 -3.47 1.48
C ILE A 125 -19.91 -2.32 2.48
N SER A 126 -18.66 -1.94 2.71
CA SER A 126 -18.32 -0.87 3.65
C SER A 126 -18.82 0.50 3.19
N MET A 127 -18.82 0.75 1.87
CA MET A 127 -19.38 1.96 1.28
C MET A 127 -20.91 1.98 1.35
N LYS A 128 -21.60 0.87 1.09
CA LYS A 128 -23.08 0.76 1.17
C LYS A 128 -23.61 0.99 2.59
N LYS A 129 -22.91 0.54 3.64
CA LYS A 129 -23.29 0.82 5.04
C LYS A 129 -23.31 2.32 5.37
N LYS A 130 -22.61 3.15 4.60
CA LYS A 130 -22.46 4.59 4.82
C LYS A 130 -23.66 5.40 4.36
N THR A 131 -24.39 4.93 3.34
CA THR A 131 -25.54 5.67 2.79
C THR A 131 -26.79 5.57 3.68
N ILE A 132 -26.91 4.48 4.45
CA ILE A 132 -28.10 4.18 5.26
C ILE A 132 -28.15 4.99 6.57
N VAL A 133 -27.01 5.44 7.11
CA VAL A 133 -26.97 6.11 8.42
C VAL A 133 -26.13 7.38 8.37
N LYS A 134 -26.77 8.57 8.34
CA LYS A 134 -26.11 9.88 8.54
C LYS A 134 -25.57 9.97 9.97
N ARG A 135 -24.37 9.44 10.21
CA ARG A 135 -23.68 9.47 11.52
C ARG A 135 -22.51 10.45 11.51
N LYS A 136 -22.23 11.03 12.69
CA LYS A 136 -20.96 11.75 12.99
C LYS A 136 -19.76 10.90 12.57
N ARG A 137 -18.66 11.54 12.16
CA ARG A 137 -17.44 10.88 11.63
C ARG A 137 -16.97 9.75 12.57
N LYS A 138 -17.04 8.50 12.11
CA LYS A 138 -16.52 7.30 12.78
C LYS A 138 -15.47 6.62 11.91
N GLU A 139 -14.58 5.83 12.52
CA GLU A 139 -13.63 5.02 11.75
C GLU A 139 -14.37 3.94 10.94
N LEU A 140 -13.96 3.74 9.69
CA LEU A 140 -14.59 2.79 8.75
C LEU A 140 -14.33 1.34 9.15
N SER A 141 -13.10 1.07 9.57
CA SER A 141 -12.62 -0.22 10.03
C SER A 141 -12.04 -0.06 11.42
N VAL A 142 -12.53 -0.86 12.38
CA VAL A 142 -11.90 -0.98 13.70
C VAL A 142 -10.58 -1.72 13.52
N SER A 143 -9.52 -1.23 14.15
CA SER A 143 -8.23 -1.90 14.11
C SER A 143 -8.30 -3.21 14.88
N SER A 144 -7.99 -4.33 14.23
CA SER A 144 -7.73 -5.60 14.92
C SER A 144 -6.69 -5.45 16.04
N TYR A 145 -5.69 -4.59 15.82
CA TYR A 145 -4.67 -4.19 16.81
C TYR A 145 -5.19 -3.53 18.09
N LYS A 146 -6.41 -2.98 18.10
CA LYS A 146 -6.99 -2.40 19.33
C LYS A 146 -7.58 -3.48 20.25
N THR A 147 -7.54 -4.74 19.83
CA THR A 147 -8.09 -5.89 20.55
C THR A 147 -6.96 -6.85 20.89
N LEU A 148 -7.00 -7.48 22.07
CA LEU A 148 -6.01 -8.46 22.46
C LEU A 148 -6.07 -9.66 21.50
N THR A 149 -5.03 -9.87 20.70
CA THR A 149 -4.94 -10.98 19.74
C THR A 149 -3.79 -11.90 20.14
N LYS A 150 -4.08 -13.19 20.43
CA LYS A 150 -3.06 -14.19 20.76
C LYS A 150 -2.56 -14.86 19.47
N ARG A 151 -1.24 -14.90 19.28
CA ARG A 151 -0.58 -15.64 18.21
C ARG A 151 0.44 -16.62 18.79
N ASN A 152 0.46 -17.84 18.29
CA ASN A 152 1.40 -18.89 18.70
C ASN A 152 2.53 -18.99 17.65
N ASN A 153 3.50 -18.08 17.73
CA ASN A 153 4.66 -18.09 16.83
C ASN A 153 5.90 -18.58 17.60
N LYS A 154 6.68 -19.50 17.00
CA LYS A 154 7.99 -19.89 17.52
C LYS A 154 9.03 -18.89 17.02
N ILE A 155 9.69 -18.19 17.94
CA ILE A 155 10.80 -17.27 17.62
C ILE A 155 12.09 -17.96 18.08
N LEU A 156 12.97 -18.27 17.14
CA LEU A 156 14.33 -18.75 17.44
C LEU A 156 15.26 -17.55 17.44
N VAL A 157 15.77 -17.17 18.61
CA VAL A 157 16.79 -16.13 18.75
C VAL A 157 18.14 -16.82 18.83
N THR A 158 19.03 -16.48 17.90
CA THR A 158 20.44 -16.92 17.91
C THR A 158 21.32 -15.72 18.22
N PHE A 159 22.43 -15.96 18.93
CA PHE A 159 23.43 -14.95 19.24
C PHE A 159 24.77 -15.45 18.67
N ASP A 160 25.52 -14.52 18.08
CA ASP A 160 26.92 -14.72 17.67
C ASP A 160 27.88 -14.51 18.84
#